data_AF-A0A358M997-F1
#
_entry.id   AF-A0A358M997-F1
#
_cell.length_a   1.000
_cell.length_b   1.000
_cell.length_c   1.000
_cell.angle_alpha   90.00
_cell.angle_beta   90.00
_cell.angle_gamma   90.00
#
_symmetry.space_group_name_H-M   'P 1'
#
loop_
_entity.id
_entity.type
_entity.pdbx_description
1 polymer ?
#
loop_
_entity_poly.entity_id
_entity_poly.type
_entity_poly.pdbx_seq_one_letter_code
_entity_poly.pdbx_strand_id
1 'polypeptide(L)'
;PPMKGEESRIALWDAIRRGDISTVATDHCPFQSFEKDWGKEDFTKIPNGCAGIENMYPYMLSAANSGKISFEKAVELFATNPAKIFGCRS
;
A
#
# COMPACT_ATOMS: atom_id res chain seq x y z
N PRO A 1 -5.52 -7.35 -6.08
CA PRO A 1 -4.83 -7.82 -7.32
C PRO A 1 -3.48 -8.45 -6.95
N PRO A 2 -2.93 -9.42 -7.73
CA PRO A 2 -1.63 -10.01 -7.42
C PRO A 2 -0.49 -9.00 -7.61
N MET A 3 0.58 -9.16 -6.83
CA MET A 3 1.82 -8.38 -7.00
C MET A 3 2.34 -8.53 -8.43
N LYS A 4 2.91 -7.43 -8.95
CA LYS A 4 3.49 -7.35 -10.29
C LYS A 4 5.01 -7.17 -10.20
N GLY A 5 5.67 -7.05 -11.36
CA GLY A 5 7.11 -6.89 -11.45
C GLY A 5 7.63 -5.49 -11.14
N GLU A 6 8.94 -5.33 -11.26
CA GLU A 6 9.66 -4.09 -10.94
C GLU A 6 9.18 -2.88 -11.76
N GLU A 7 8.86 -3.09 -13.03
CA GLU A 7 8.34 -2.03 -13.92
C GLU A 7 7.07 -1.39 -13.34
N SER A 8 6.15 -2.22 -12.82
CA SER A 8 4.94 -1.72 -12.16
C SER A 8 5.28 -0.96 -10.87
N ARG A 9 6.27 -1.42 -10.10
CA ARG A 9 6.73 -0.72 -8.89
C ARG A 9 7.28 0.67 -9.22
N ILE A 10 8.11 0.79 -10.26
CA ILE A 10 8.67 2.07 -10.72
C ILE A 10 7.55 2.99 -11.19
N ALA A 11 6.63 2.48 -12.02
CA ALA A 11 5.50 3.26 -12.53
C ALA A 11 4.61 3.81 -11.41
N LEU A 12 4.39 3.03 -10.34
CA LEU A 12 3.64 3.48 -9.15
C LEU A 12 4.37 4.63 -8.43
N TRP A 13 5.69 4.55 -8.27
CA TRP A 13 6.47 5.66 -7.69
C TRP A 13 6.45 6.91 -8.56
N ASP A 14 6.53 6.77 -9.88
CA ASP A 14 6.41 7.90 -10.80
C ASP A 14 5.02 8.54 -10.71
N ALA A 15 3.96 7.73 -10.66
CA ALA A 15 2.58 8.19 -10.51
C ALA A 15 2.36 8.91 -9.17
N ILE A 16 2.95 8.43 -8.07
CA ILE A 16 2.96 9.14 -6.77
C ILE A 16 3.65 10.50 -6.90
N ARG A 17 4.81 10.56 -7.57
CA ARG A 17 5.57 11.81 -7.75
C ARG A 17 4.84 12.82 -8.62
N ARG A 18 4.13 12.37 -9.65
CA ARG A 18 3.30 13.22 -10.52
C ARG A 18 1.99 13.65 -9.87
N GLY A 19 1.54 12.97 -8.82
CA GLY A 19 0.27 13.23 -8.17
C GLY A 19 -0.93 12.50 -8.80
N ASP A 20 -0.68 11.56 -9.71
CA ASP A 20 -1.71 10.71 -10.32
C ASP A 20 -2.35 9.78 -9.27
N ILE A 21 -1.59 9.42 -8.23
CA ILE A 21 -2.05 8.63 -7.07
C ILE A 21 -2.30 9.57 -5.89
N SER A 22 -3.55 9.63 -5.45
CA SER A 22 -3.96 10.50 -4.34
C SER A 22 -3.80 9.86 -2.96
N THR A 23 -3.89 8.53 -2.86
CA THR A 23 -3.84 7.80 -1.59
C THR A 23 -3.08 6.47 -1.71
N VAL A 24 -2.51 6.01 -0.60
CA VAL A 24 -1.90 4.68 -0.50
C VAL A 24 -2.51 3.96 0.71
N ALA A 25 -2.83 2.68 0.56
CA ALA A 25 -3.41 1.83 1.59
C ALA A 25 -2.81 0.43 1.54
N THR A 26 -3.02 -0.35 2.60
CA THR A 26 -2.40 -1.69 2.77
C THR A 26 -3.20 -2.84 2.20
N ASP A 27 -4.51 -2.68 2.06
CA ASP A 27 -5.42 -3.82 1.90
C ASP A 27 -5.15 -4.91 2.97
N HIS A 28 -4.98 -4.47 4.22
CA HIS A 28 -4.58 -5.34 5.34
C HIS A 28 -5.64 -6.43 5.59
N CYS A 29 -5.34 -7.63 5.11
CA CYS A 29 -6.18 -8.81 5.20
C CYS A 29 -5.29 -10.04 5.52
N PRO A 30 -4.75 -10.13 6.75
CA PRO A 30 -3.82 -11.19 7.11
C PRO A 30 -4.54 -12.51 7.37
N PHE A 31 -3.87 -13.61 7.03
CA PHE A 31 -4.26 -14.97 7.35
C PHE A 31 -3.07 -15.68 7.99
N GLN A 32 -3.33 -16.59 8.92
CA GLN A 32 -2.34 -17.47 9.51
C GLN A 32 -1.77 -18.43 8.46
N SER A 33 -0.55 -18.92 8.68
CA SER A 33 0.12 -19.81 7.70
C SER A 33 -0.71 -21.05 7.36
N PHE A 34 -1.36 -21.66 8.35
CA PHE A 34 -2.21 -22.85 8.13
C PHE A 34 -3.49 -22.54 7.32
N GLU A 35 -3.95 -21.30 7.30
CA GLU A 35 -5.10 -20.89 6.49
C GLU A 35 -4.71 -20.73 5.02
N LYS A 36 -3.45 -20.35 4.74
CA LYS A 36 -2.92 -20.34 3.36
C LYS A 36 -2.89 -21.75 2.76
N ASP A 37 -2.71 -22.78 3.58
CA ASP A 37 -2.67 -24.18 3.14
C ASP A 37 -4.03 -24.71 2.65
N TRP A 38 -5.14 -23.99 2.87
CA TRP A 38 -6.46 -24.38 2.35
C TRP A 38 -6.49 -24.56 0.82
N GLY A 39 -5.62 -23.84 0.11
CA GLY A 39 -5.47 -23.95 -1.34
C GLY A 39 -4.17 -24.60 -1.80
N LYS A 40 -3.55 -25.44 -0.96
CA LYS A 40 -2.28 -26.12 -1.30
C LYS A 40 -2.34 -26.89 -2.64
N GLU A 41 -3.48 -27.53 -2.91
CA GLU A 41 -3.72 -28.29 -4.15
C GLU A 41 -4.54 -27.51 -5.20
N ASP A 42 -5.04 -26.32 -4.86
CA ASP A 42 -5.89 -25.48 -5.70
C ASP A 42 -5.75 -24.02 -5.29
N PHE A 43 -4.99 -23.26 -6.07
CA PHE A 43 -4.67 -21.86 -5.76
C PHE A 43 -5.91 -20.97 -5.62
N THR A 44 -7.04 -21.35 -6.23
CA THR A 44 -8.29 -20.58 -6.17
C THR A 44 -8.90 -20.59 -4.77
N LYS A 45 -8.49 -21.54 -3.91
CA LYS A 45 -8.92 -21.68 -2.52
C LYS A 45 -7.98 -21.05 -1.50
N ILE A 46 -6.85 -20.50 -1.94
CA ILE A 46 -5.94 -19.78 -1.03
C ILE A 46 -6.62 -18.48 -0.62
N PRO A 47 -6.82 -18.20 0.69
CA PRO A 47 -7.33 -16.91 1.12
C PRO A 47 -6.33 -15.81 0.75
N ASN A 48 -6.75 -14.88 -0.12
CA ASN A 48 -5.89 -13.82 -0.65
C ASN A 48 -5.81 -12.65 0.33
N GLY A 49 -4.59 -12.21 0.65
CA GLY A 49 -4.37 -11.07 1.53
C GLY A 49 -3.05 -11.16 2.31
N CYS A 50 -2.51 -10.00 2.71
CA CYS A 50 -1.25 -9.87 3.42
C CYS A 50 -1.35 -8.92 4.62
N ALA A 51 -0.44 -9.08 5.58
CA ALA A 51 -0.23 -8.10 6.64
C ALA A 51 0.54 -6.88 6.10
N GLY A 52 0.31 -5.70 6.68
CA GLY A 52 0.98 -4.48 6.22
C GLY A 52 0.66 -3.20 6.99
N ILE A 53 -0.41 -3.19 7.81
CA ILE A 53 -0.91 -1.97 8.48
C ILE A 53 0.15 -1.26 9.32
N GLU A 54 0.93 -2.03 10.10
CA GLU A 54 1.99 -1.51 10.96
C GLU A 54 3.17 -0.93 10.16
N ASN A 55 3.54 -1.58 9.06
CA ASN A 55 4.79 -1.32 8.36
C ASN A 55 4.68 -0.22 7.30
N MET A 56 3.48 0.00 6.76
CA MET A 56 3.28 0.85 5.58
C MET A 56 3.80 2.28 5.77
N TYR A 57 3.46 2.91 6.90
CA TYR A 57 3.87 4.29 7.14
C TYR A 57 5.38 4.43 7.44
N PRO A 58 6.00 3.58 8.28
CA PRO A 58 7.46 3.52 8.39
C PRO A 58 8.19 3.34 7.05
N TYR A 59 7.71 2.46 6.16
CA TYR A 59 8.28 2.31 4.82
C TYR A 59 8.19 3.59 3.99
N MET A 60 7.06 4.30 4.08
CA MET A 60 6.91 5.57 3.37
C MET A 60 7.80 6.67 3.93
N LEU A 61 7.95 6.74 5.26
CA LEU A 61 8.87 7.69 5.90
C LEU A 61 10.33 7.38 5.55
N SER A 62 10.70 6.11 5.43
CA SER A 62 12.02 5.71 4.92
C SER A 62 12.22 6.12 3.45
N ALA A 63 11.18 6.00 2.61
CA ALA A 63 11.20 6.49 1.24
C ALA A 63 11.37 8.02 1.18
N ALA A 64 10.69 8.75 2.08
CA ALA A 64 10.86 10.19 2.21
C ALA A 64 12.29 10.55 2.67
N ASN A 65 12.82 9.86 3.68
CA ASN A 65 14.18 10.05 4.19
C ASN A 65 15.27 9.78 3.14
N SER A 66 15.01 8.86 2.20
CA SER A 66 15.91 8.59 1.05
C SER A 66 15.68 9.51 -0.15
N GLY A 67 14.78 10.48 -0.05
CA GLY A 67 14.51 11.46 -1.10
C GLY A 67 13.64 10.96 -2.26
N LYS A 68 13.01 9.78 -2.14
CA LYS A 68 12.10 9.27 -3.18
C LYS A 68 10.82 10.11 -3.29
N ILE A 69 10.37 10.66 -2.18
CA ILE A 69 9.27 11.64 -2.04
C ILE A 69 9.63 12.62 -0.91
N SER A 70 8.84 13.67 -0.69
CA SER A 70 8.97 14.51 0.50
C SER A 70 8.15 13.98 1.68
N PHE A 71 8.42 14.46 2.89
CA PHE A 71 7.60 14.13 4.08
C PHE A 71 6.17 14.67 3.95
N GLU A 72 5.99 15.85 3.36
CA GLU A 72 4.68 16.43 3.07
C GLU A 72 3.89 15.54 2.12
N LYS A 73 4.53 14.98 1.10
CA LYS A 73 3.89 14.00 0.20
C LYS A 73 3.45 12.76 0.97
N ALA A 74 4.22 12.28 1.95
CA ALA A 74 3.78 11.18 2.81
C ALA A 74 2.54 11.59 3.64
N VAL A 75 2.49 12.79 4.21
CA VAL A 75 1.30 13.28 4.93
C VAL A 75 0.08 13.37 3.99
N GLU A 76 0.27 13.88 2.77
CA GLU A 76 -0.78 13.96 1.75
C GLU A 76 -1.40 12.59 1.44
N LEU A 77 -0.56 11.60 1.14
CA LEU A 77 -1.00 10.26 0.72
C LEU A 77 -1.73 9.49 1.82
N PHE A 78 -1.37 9.69 3.08
CA PHE A 78 -1.81 8.86 4.20
C PHE A 78 -2.83 9.53 5.14
N ALA A 79 -2.91 10.86 5.16
CA ALA A 79 -3.82 11.59 6.06
C ALA A 79 -4.69 12.60 5.31
N THR A 80 -4.08 13.59 4.65
CA THR A 80 -4.82 14.74 4.11
C THR A 80 -5.76 14.34 2.97
N ASN A 81 -5.28 13.58 1.98
CA ASN A 81 -6.10 13.20 0.83
C ASN A 81 -7.19 12.19 1.21
N PRO A 82 -6.91 11.12 1.97
CA PRO A 82 -7.96 10.24 2.47
C PRO A 82 -9.06 11.01 3.23
N ALA A 83 -8.68 11.88 4.17
CA ALA A 83 -9.66 12.67 4.94
C ALA A 83 -10.56 13.54 4.05
N LYS A 84 -9.97 14.22 3.04
CA LYS A 84 -10.74 15.00 2.05
C LYS A 84 -11.69 14.14 1.23
N ILE A 85 -11.22 12.99 0.73
CA ILE A 85 -12.00 12.06 -0.11
C ILE A 85 -13.18 11.46 0.67
N PHE A 86 -12.97 11.09 1.93
CA PHE A 86 -14.00 10.52 2.79
C PHE A 86 -14.87 11.56 3.51
N GLY A 87 -14.64 12.85 3.28
CA GLY A 87 -15.44 13.93 3.87
C GLY A 87 -15.17 14.22 5.35
N CYS A 88 -14.08 13.71 5.91
CA CYS A 88 -13.64 13.97 7.28
C CYS A 88 -12.97 15.36 7.35
N ARG A 89 -13.77 16.43 7.48
CA ARG A 89 -13.27 17.79 7.71
C ARG A 89 -13.41 18.15 9.19
N SER A 90 -12.35 18.71 9.77
CA SER A 90 -12.41 19.53 10.98
C SER A 90 -12.89 20.94 10.64
#